data_AF-A0A929MB66-F1
#
_entry.id   AF-A0A929MB66-F1
#
_cell.length_a   1.000
_cell.length_b   1.000
_cell.length_c   1.000
_cell.angle_alpha   90.00
_cell.angle_beta   90.00
_cell.angle_gamma   90.00
#
_symmetry.space_group_name_H-M   'P 1'
#
loop_
_entity.id
_entity.type
_entity.pdbx_description
1 polymer ?
#
loop_
_entity_poly.entity_id
_entity_poly.type
_entity_poly.pdbx_seq_one_letter_code
_entity_poly.pdbx_strand_id
1 'polypeptide(L)'
;MLSYDKGITNQTLCRICNIRKIAHDKDKCEICAAFVRLGEKLAGDSKKINSKDIGIDFMDVDLEISENIRSYVAKNAGSIVDFEDLAKKSRGDNAIAVIKADVDNMGNFIKHSDVTQNFANFDTFSKGINNFFSLYVPRKMKEKFENSYTVFAGGDDLLIVGSYDQMIELAVFVRQEFMKFIKTKDLSISFGIVLAKPSTPISFLAQTSEKWLESSKEMSGKDAISIFGETAKWDSYLNVRSQISDEFTKFNIDNTAFLYRLLELCEMSKKVCEDVKNTMWKSKLSYSFTRNMQGGGEMNELLLMLNNVIENNPKESKMAICEYIYKRRER
;
A
#
# COMPACT_ATOMS: atom_id res chain seq x y z
N MET A 1 -21.15 -15.08 -15.83
CA MET A 1 -21.15 -14.92 -14.35
C MET A 1 -21.29 -13.47 -13.85
N LEU A 2 -21.15 -12.43 -14.69
CA LEU A 2 -21.11 -11.00 -14.27
C LEU A 2 -22.41 -10.21 -14.48
N SER A 3 -23.51 -10.85 -14.91
CA SER A 3 -24.81 -10.20 -15.08
C SER A 3 -25.52 -10.03 -13.73
N TYR A 4 -26.17 -8.88 -13.52
CA TYR A 4 -27.07 -8.66 -12.39
C TYR A 4 -28.33 -9.52 -12.50
N ASP A 5 -28.74 -10.13 -11.40
CA ASP A 5 -30.05 -10.80 -11.37
C ASP A 5 -31.17 -9.76 -11.43
N LYS A 6 -32.31 -10.11 -12.04
CA LYS A 6 -33.48 -9.22 -12.11
C LYS A 6 -34.33 -9.32 -10.84
N GLY A 7 -35.02 -8.23 -10.48
CA GLY A 7 -35.99 -8.22 -9.37
C GLY A 7 -35.34 -8.42 -7.99
N ILE A 8 -34.19 -7.81 -7.77
CA ILE A 8 -33.50 -7.78 -6.47
C ILE A 8 -34.07 -6.65 -5.62
N THR A 9 -34.30 -6.94 -4.35
CA THR A 9 -34.63 -5.97 -3.29
C THR A 9 -33.50 -5.96 -2.27
N ASN A 10 -33.43 -4.93 -1.40
CA ASN A 10 -32.41 -4.90 -0.32
C ASN A 10 -32.43 -6.15 0.58
N GLN A 11 -33.60 -6.79 0.74
CA GLN A 11 -33.75 -8.01 1.54
C GLN A 11 -33.30 -9.28 0.81
N THR A 12 -33.24 -9.24 -0.53
CA THR A 12 -32.88 -10.39 -1.37
C THR A 12 -31.54 -10.18 -2.07
N LEU A 13 -30.76 -9.16 -1.68
CA LEU A 13 -29.45 -8.85 -2.24
C LEU A 13 -28.35 -9.59 -1.47
N CYS A 14 -27.50 -10.33 -2.19
CA CYS A 14 -26.28 -10.90 -1.62
C CYS A 14 -25.36 -9.81 -1.07
N ARG A 15 -25.11 -9.84 0.25
CA ARG A 15 -24.29 -8.82 0.94
C ARG A 15 -22.81 -8.82 0.56
N ILE A 16 -22.31 -9.92 -0.03
CA ILE A 16 -20.92 -10.05 -0.45
C ILE A 16 -20.71 -9.43 -1.83
N CYS A 17 -21.44 -9.90 -2.84
CA CYS A 17 -21.20 -9.47 -4.23
C CYS A 17 -22.08 -8.31 -4.69
N ASN A 18 -23.15 -7.98 -3.97
CA ASN A 18 -24.09 -6.89 -4.33
C ASN A 18 -24.66 -6.96 -5.76
N ILE A 19 -24.68 -8.15 -6.38
CA ILE A 19 -25.20 -8.35 -7.75
C ILE A 19 -26.17 -9.54 -7.89
N ARG A 20 -26.27 -10.41 -6.88
CA ARG A 20 -27.06 -11.66 -6.95
C ARG A 20 -28.23 -11.66 -6.00
N LYS A 21 -29.29 -12.37 -6.40
CA LYS A 21 -30.47 -12.61 -5.58
C LYS A 21 -30.23 -13.78 -4.61
N ILE A 22 -30.72 -13.65 -3.38
CA ILE A 22 -30.67 -14.67 -2.33
C ILE A 22 -32.06 -14.91 -1.73
N ALA A 23 -32.25 -16.06 -1.09
CA ALA A 23 -33.43 -16.32 -0.26
C ALA A 23 -33.39 -15.46 1.02
N HIS A 24 -34.57 -15.14 1.58
CA HIS A 24 -34.73 -14.21 2.70
C HIS A 24 -33.97 -14.61 3.99
N ASP A 25 -33.57 -15.88 4.11
CA ASP A 25 -32.91 -16.50 5.26
C ASP A 25 -31.40 -16.69 5.08
N LYS A 26 -30.84 -16.31 3.92
CA LYS A 26 -29.41 -16.47 3.63
C LYS A 26 -28.72 -15.10 3.62
N ASP A 27 -27.45 -15.06 4.04
CA ASP A 27 -26.61 -13.85 3.96
C ASP A 27 -25.79 -13.75 2.66
N LYS A 28 -25.57 -14.89 1.99
CA LYS A 28 -24.71 -15.00 0.80
C LYS A 28 -25.31 -15.94 -0.25
N CYS A 29 -25.07 -15.62 -1.52
CA CYS A 29 -25.43 -16.50 -2.63
C CYS A 29 -24.49 -17.71 -2.73
N GLU A 30 -24.90 -18.74 -3.47
CA GLU A 30 -24.14 -19.99 -3.59
C GLU A 30 -22.73 -19.78 -4.17
N ILE A 31 -22.60 -18.88 -5.14
CA ILE A 31 -21.31 -18.56 -5.76
C ILE A 31 -20.38 -17.90 -4.73
N CYS A 32 -20.86 -16.92 -3.96
CA CYS A 32 -20.05 -16.32 -2.90
C CYS A 32 -19.70 -17.34 -1.81
N ALA A 33 -20.64 -18.24 -1.45
CA ALA A 33 -20.35 -19.31 -0.52
C ALA A 33 -19.27 -20.27 -1.04
N ALA A 34 -19.26 -20.56 -2.33
CA ALA A 34 -18.22 -21.37 -2.99
C ALA A 34 -16.85 -20.68 -2.97
N PHE A 35 -16.78 -19.37 -3.27
CA PHE A 35 -15.55 -18.60 -3.17
C PHE A 35 -15.02 -18.48 -1.73
N VAL A 36 -15.90 -18.41 -0.72
CA VAL A 36 -15.48 -18.45 0.69
C VAL A 36 -14.81 -19.79 1.02
N ARG A 37 -15.42 -20.93 0.63
CA ARG A 37 -14.80 -22.26 0.80
C ARG A 37 -13.46 -22.38 0.08
N LEU A 38 -13.35 -21.81 -1.12
CA LEU A 38 -12.09 -21.75 -1.87
C LEU A 38 -11.03 -20.95 -1.10
N GLY A 39 -11.37 -19.76 -0.61
CA GLY A 39 -10.47 -18.93 0.18
C GLY A 39 -9.97 -19.65 1.45
N GLU A 40 -10.84 -20.34 2.17
CA GLU A 40 -10.47 -21.16 3.34
C GLU A 40 -9.47 -22.26 2.98
N LYS A 41 -9.68 -22.97 1.85
CA LYS A 41 -8.75 -23.99 1.38
C LYS A 41 -7.39 -23.41 0.94
N LEU A 42 -7.39 -22.26 0.24
CA LEU A 42 -6.18 -21.57 -0.23
C LEU A 42 -5.35 -20.99 0.91
N ALA A 43 -6.00 -20.47 1.95
CA ALA A 43 -5.34 -19.98 3.15
C ALA A 43 -4.88 -21.12 4.08
N GLY A 44 -5.45 -22.32 3.95
CA GLY A 44 -5.16 -23.48 4.78
C GLY A 44 -3.98 -24.34 4.30
N ASP A 45 -3.89 -25.55 4.87
CA ASP A 45 -2.84 -26.52 4.54
C ASP A 45 -3.20 -27.50 3.41
N SER A 46 -4.28 -27.20 2.69
CA SER A 46 -4.73 -28.02 1.56
C SER A 46 -3.65 -28.11 0.49
N LYS A 47 -3.41 -29.33 -0.04
CA LYS A 47 -2.48 -29.58 -1.16
C LYS A 47 -3.19 -29.70 -2.50
N LYS A 48 -4.45 -30.12 -2.49
CA LYS A 48 -5.28 -30.31 -3.67
C LYS A 48 -6.69 -29.82 -3.41
N ILE A 49 -7.30 -29.28 -4.45
CA ILE A 49 -8.68 -28.83 -4.47
C ILE A 49 -9.40 -29.54 -5.62
N ASN A 50 -10.48 -30.24 -5.30
CA ASN A 50 -11.38 -30.81 -6.30
C ASN A 50 -12.58 -29.86 -6.55
N SER A 51 -13.02 -29.75 -7.81
CA SER A 51 -14.18 -28.94 -8.20
C SER A 51 -15.47 -29.27 -7.45
N LYS A 52 -15.71 -30.57 -7.20
CA LYS A 52 -16.92 -31.07 -6.53
C LYS A 52 -17.00 -30.62 -5.06
N ASP A 53 -15.86 -30.51 -4.38
CA ASP A 53 -15.80 -30.09 -2.97
C ASP A 53 -16.16 -28.61 -2.79
N ILE A 54 -15.82 -27.77 -3.76
CA ILE A 54 -15.99 -26.32 -3.66
C ILE A 54 -17.32 -25.89 -4.27
N GLY A 55 -17.82 -26.60 -5.29
CA GLY A 55 -18.93 -26.15 -6.11
C GLY A 55 -18.50 -25.08 -7.13
N ILE A 56 -17.23 -25.11 -7.53
CA ILE A 56 -16.68 -24.32 -8.65
C ILE A 56 -16.11 -25.33 -9.65
N ASP A 57 -16.60 -25.28 -10.88
CA ASP A 57 -16.11 -26.14 -11.95
C ASP A 57 -14.74 -25.64 -12.46
N PHE A 58 -13.73 -26.49 -12.33
CA PHE A 58 -12.37 -26.26 -12.82
C PHE A 58 -12.09 -27.08 -14.09
N MET A 59 -13.13 -27.38 -14.89
CA MET A 59 -13.05 -28.22 -16.09
C MET A 59 -12.58 -29.65 -15.78
N ASP A 60 -13.10 -30.23 -14.68
CA ASP A 60 -12.75 -31.56 -14.17
C ASP A 60 -11.25 -31.77 -13.82
N VAL A 61 -10.50 -30.69 -13.59
CA VAL A 61 -9.10 -30.76 -13.17
C VAL A 61 -8.98 -30.56 -11.65
N ASP A 62 -8.19 -31.42 -11.00
CA ASP A 62 -7.76 -31.19 -9.62
C ASP A 62 -6.72 -30.07 -9.58
N LEU A 63 -6.98 -29.02 -8.81
CA LEU A 63 -6.07 -27.90 -8.66
C LEU A 63 -5.05 -28.22 -7.56
N GLU A 64 -3.78 -28.40 -7.94
CA GLU A 64 -2.69 -28.53 -6.99
C GLU A 64 -2.31 -27.15 -6.43
N ILE A 65 -2.31 -27.02 -5.10
CA ILE A 65 -1.94 -25.78 -4.43
C ILE A 65 -0.42 -25.78 -4.25
N SER A 66 0.26 -25.12 -5.19
CA SER A 66 1.67 -24.79 -5.09
C SER A 66 1.87 -23.46 -4.36
N GLU A 67 3.11 -23.18 -3.91
CA GLU A 67 3.41 -21.97 -3.12
C GLU A 67 3.07 -20.66 -3.84
N ASN A 68 3.21 -20.61 -5.17
CA ASN A 68 2.90 -19.43 -6.00
C ASN A 68 1.39 -19.10 -6.08
N ILE A 69 0.52 -20.07 -5.76
CA ILE A 69 -0.94 -19.88 -5.78
C ILE A 69 -1.47 -19.66 -4.35
N ARG A 70 -0.66 -19.98 -3.34
CA ARG A 70 -1.05 -19.90 -1.94
C ARG A 70 -1.16 -18.44 -1.50
N SER A 71 -2.33 -18.05 -1.02
CA SER A 71 -2.52 -16.72 -0.45
C SER A 71 -1.91 -16.66 0.94
N TYR A 72 -0.92 -15.79 1.13
CA TYR A 72 -0.48 -15.45 2.46
C TYR A 72 -1.55 -14.59 3.15
N VAL A 73 -1.98 -15.01 4.33
CA VAL A 73 -2.93 -14.27 5.18
C VAL A 73 -2.45 -14.32 6.63
N ALA A 74 -2.63 -13.21 7.36
CA ALA A 74 -2.30 -13.19 8.77
C ALA A 74 -3.21 -14.14 9.55
N LYS A 75 -2.61 -14.93 10.44
CA LYS A 75 -3.32 -15.86 11.32
C LYS A 75 -3.01 -15.58 12.78
N ASN A 76 -3.97 -15.82 13.66
CA ASN A 76 -3.80 -15.82 15.10
C ASN A 76 -4.32 -17.15 15.65
N ALA A 77 -3.48 -17.92 16.34
CA ALA A 77 -3.84 -19.25 16.85
C ALA A 77 -4.50 -20.19 15.81
N GLY A 78 -4.12 -20.06 14.52
CA GLY A 78 -4.64 -20.87 13.41
C GLY A 78 -5.89 -20.31 12.71
N SER A 79 -6.57 -19.30 13.27
CA SER A 79 -7.67 -18.62 12.61
C SER A 79 -7.18 -17.43 11.78
N ILE A 80 -7.85 -17.17 10.64
CA ILE A 80 -7.59 -15.97 9.83
C ILE A 80 -8.06 -14.75 10.62
N VAL A 81 -7.19 -13.74 10.73
CA VAL A 81 -7.51 -12.49 11.42
C VAL A 81 -8.46 -11.67 10.54
N ASP A 82 -9.45 -10.98 11.11
CA ASP A 82 -10.28 -10.06 10.33
C ASP A 82 -9.63 -8.67 10.22
N PHE A 83 -10.20 -7.76 9.42
CA PHE A 83 -9.60 -6.43 9.26
C PHE A 83 -9.65 -5.58 10.53
N GLU A 84 -10.62 -5.78 11.43
CA GLU A 84 -10.71 -5.01 12.67
C GLU A 84 -9.56 -5.37 13.61
N ASP A 85 -9.32 -6.67 13.79
CA ASP A 85 -8.20 -7.17 14.58
C ASP A 85 -6.86 -6.91 13.91
N LEU A 86 -6.80 -6.93 12.58
CA LEU A 86 -5.61 -6.54 11.83
C LEU A 86 -5.24 -5.06 12.06
N ALA A 87 -6.24 -4.18 12.08
CA ALA A 87 -6.04 -2.76 12.35
C ALA A 87 -5.54 -2.50 13.78
N LYS A 88 -5.99 -3.29 14.77
CA LYS A 88 -5.52 -3.18 16.17
C LYS A 88 -4.06 -3.58 16.35
N LYS A 89 -3.49 -4.33 15.40
CA LYS A 89 -2.06 -4.68 15.41
C LYS A 89 -1.16 -3.59 14.82
N SER A 90 -1.74 -2.51 14.31
CA SER A 90 -0.98 -1.36 13.84
C SER A 90 -0.34 -0.61 15.00
N ARG A 91 0.90 -0.15 14.83
CA ARG A 91 1.50 0.83 15.73
C ARG A 91 0.83 2.20 15.55
N GLY A 92 0.27 2.77 16.61
CA GLY A 92 -0.43 4.06 16.55
C GLY A 92 -1.91 3.88 16.20
N ASP A 93 -2.41 4.59 15.19
CA ASP A 93 -3.85 4.60 14.89
C ASP A 93 -4.34 3.22 14.40
N ASN A 94 -5.56 2.84 14.81
CA ASN A 94 -6.17 1.56 14.42
C ASN A 94 -6.68 1.65 12.98
N ALA A 95 -5.79 1.45 12.02
CA ALA A 95 -6.06 1.52 10.59
C ALA A 95 -5.45 0.36 9.82
N ILE A 96 -6.05 0.04 8.67
CA ILE A 96 -5.44 -0.81 7.65
C ILE A 96 -4.88 0.05 6.51
N ALA A 97 -3.98 -0.51 5.72
CA ALA A 97 -3.63 0.06 4.42
C ALA A 97 -3.71 -1.00 3.32
N VAL A 98 -4.01 -0.51 2.11
CA VAL A 98 -3.95 -1.28 0.87
C VAL A 98 -2.82 -0.72 0.02
N ILE A 99 -1.93 -1.59 -0.39
CA ILE A 99 -0.85 -1.31 -1.33
C ILE A 99 -1.24 -1.88 -2.67
N LYS A 100 -1.20 -1.05 -3.71
CA LYS A 100 -1.13 -1.52 -5.09
C LYS A 100 0.19 -1.08 -5.71
N ALA A 101 0.88 -1.98 -6.39
CA ALA A 101 2.11 -1.64 -7.12
C ALA A 101 2.17 -2.36 -8.47
N ASP A 102 2.98 -1.81 -9.37
CA ASP A 102 3.16 -2.32 -10.73
C ASP A 102 4.53 -1.89 -11.29
N VAL A 103 5.16 -2.78 -12.06
CA VAL A 103 6.47 -2.52 -12.66
C VAL A 103 6.38 -1.49 -13.78
N ASP A 104 7.20 -0.45 -13.65
CA ASP A 104 7.31 0.60 -14.61
C ASP A 104 8.08 0.17 -15.85
N ASN A 105 7.61 0.61 -17.01
CA ASN A 105 8.28 0.50 -18.32
C ASN A 105 8.46 -0.94 -18.83
N MET A 106 7.76 -1.92 -18.25
CA MET A 106 7.82 -3.33 -18.67
C MET A 106 7.68 -3.51 -20.19
N GLY A 107 6.62 -2.95 -20.79
CA GLY A 107 6.40 -3.06 -22.24
C GLY A 107 7.51 -2.40 -23.09
N ASN A 108 8.04 -1.27 -22.63
CA ASN A 108 9.14 -0.59 -23.33
C ASN A 108 10.45 -1.39 -23.23
N PHE A 109 10.72 -1.95 -22.06
CA PHE A 109 11.87 -2.80 -21.80
C PHE A 109 11.83 -4.07 -22.65
N ILE A 110 10.70 -4.79 -22.67
CA ILE A 110 10.53 -6.00 -23.48
C ILE A 110 10.76 -5.71 -24.97
N LYS A 111 10.33 -4.55 -25.46
CA LYS A 111 10.47 -4.16 -26.88
C LYS A 111 11.92 -3.84 -27.28
N HIS A 112 12.73 -3.26 -26.40
CA HIS A 112 14.06 -2.74 -26.75
C HIS A 112 15.22 -3.52 -26.10
N SER A 113 14.93 -4.50 -25.25
CA SER A 113 15.95 -5.33 -24.62
C SER A 113 16.12 -6.67 -25.33
N ASP A 114 17.24 -7.33 -25.04
CA ASP A 114 17.59 -8.61 -25.63
C ASP A 114 16.80 -9.79 -25.02
N VAL A 115 15.88 -9.53 -24.08
CA VAL A 115 15.06 -10.57 -23.45
C VAL A 115 14.17 -11.28 -24.46
N THR A 116 13.78 -10.61 -25.54
CA THR A 116 12.93 -11.18 -26.60
C THR A 116 13.71 -11.76 -27.78
N GLN A 117 15.05 -11.71 -27.78
CA GLN A 117 15.86 -12.27 -28.87
C GLN A 117 15.68 -13.78 -29.05
N ASN A 118 15.40 -14.50 -27.96
CA ASN A 118 15.05 -15.92 -28.01
C ASN A 118 14.09 -16.30 -26.87
N PHE A 119 13.41 -17.44 -27.04
CA PHE A 119 12.41 -17.92 -26.09
C PHE A 119 12.99 -18.19 -24.69
N ALA A 120 14.21 -18.72 -24.59
CA ALA A 120 14.80 -19.06 -23.30
C ALA A 120 15.08 -17.82 -22.44
N ASN A 121 15.56 -16.73 -23.05
CA ASN A 121 15.75 -15.44 -22.39
C ASN A 121 14.41 -14.88 -21.89
N PHE A 122 13.39 -14.91 -22.75
CA PHE A 122 12.06 -14.39 -22.41
C PHE A 122 11.40 -15.21 -21.28
N ASP A 123 11.46 -16.53 -21.37
CA ASP A 123 10.93 -17.46 -20.37
C ASP A 123 11.63 -17.26 -19.01
N THR A 124 12.96 -17.12 -19.01
CA THR A 124 13.74 -16.85 -17.78
C THR A 124 13.35 -15.51 -17.16
N PHE A 125 13.25 -14.45 -17.97
CA PHE A 125 12.85 -13.13 -17.50
C PHE A 125 11.42 -13.14 -16.93
N SER A 126 10.46 -13.69 -17.67
CA SER A 126 9.05 -13.76 -17.28
C SER A 126 8.86 -14.55 -15.98
N LYS A 127 9.47 -15.75 -15.89
CA LYS A 127 9.47 -16.55 -14.66
C LYS A 127 10.18 -15.84 -13.50
N GLY A 128 11.28 -15.15 -13.77
CA GLY A 128 12.01 -14.38 -12.76
C GLY A 128 11.15 -13.29 -12.13
N ILE A 129 10.50 -12.47 -12.96
CA ILE A 129 9.60 -11.41 -12.53
C ILE A 129 8.41 -12.00 -11.76
N ASN A 130 7.74 -13.01 -12.33
CA ASN A 130 6.63 -13.67 -11.65
C ASN A 130 7.05 -14.27 -10.29
N ASN A 131 8.22 -14.91 -10.19
CA ASN A 131 8.71 -15.50 -8.95
C ASN A 131 9.05 -14.43 -7.90
N PHE A 132 9.49 -13.25 -8.31
CA PHE A 132 9.69 -12.13 -7.40
C PHE A 132 8.38 -11.77 -6.68
N PHE A 133 7.29 -11.57 -7.42
CA PHE A 133 6.01 -11.19 -6.83
C PHE A 133 5.26 -12.37 -6.18
N SER A 134 5.20 -13.53 -6.82
CA SER A 134 4.38 -14.67 -6.36
C SER A 134 5.06 -15.54 -5.30
N LEU A 135 6.39 -15.49 -5.15
CA LEU A 135 7.11 -16.32 -4.17
C LEU A 135 7.97 -15.49 -3.22
N TYR A 136 8.83 -14.62 -3.75
CA TYR A 136 9.80 -13.88 -2.92
C TYR A 136 9.11 -12.90 -1.97
N VAL A 137 8.22 -12.05 -2.49
CA VAL A 137 7.49 -11.07 -1.68
C VAL A 137 6.63 -11.75 -0.59
N PRO A 138 5.75 -12.74 -0.89
CA PRO A 138 4.98 -13.46 0.13
C PRO A 138 5.82 -14.15 1.20
N ARG A 139 6.98 -14.73 0.84
CA ARG A 139 7.90 -15.31 1.83
C ARG A 139 8.43 -14.24 2.78
N LYS A 140 8.81 -13.06 2.26
CA LYS A 140 9.27 -11.94 3.08
C LYS A 140 8.17 -11.31 3.92
N MET A 141 6.94 -11.28 3.43
CA MET A 141 5.77 -10.90 4.21
C MET A 141 5.60 -11.81 5.43
N LYS A 142 5.67 -13.13 5.23
CA LYS A 142 5.59 -14.10 6.32
C LYS A 142 6.71 -13.96 7.36
N GLU A 143 7.92 -13.59 6.93
CA GLU A 143 9.09 -13.44 7.82
C GLU A 143 9.11 -12.14 8.62
N LYS A 144 8.62 -11.03 8.03
CA LYS A 144 8.85 -9.67 8.57
C LYS A 144 7.60 -8.79 8.70
N PHE A 145 6.55 -9.10 7.95
CA PHE A 145 5.33 -8.29 7.83
C PHE A 145 4.11 -9.17 8.08
N GLU A 146 4.10 -9.83 9.25
CA GLU A 146 3.15 -10.89 9.54
C GLU A 146 1.68 -10.44 9.51
N ASN A 147 1.42 -9.15 9.73
CA ASN A 147 0.10 -8.54 9.76
C ASN A 147 -0.31 -8.05 8.36
N SER A 148 -0.22 -8.96 7.38
CA SER A 148 -0.50 -8.68 5.98
C SER A 148 -1.15 -9.84 5.23
N TYR A 149 -1.78 -9.51 4.10
CA TYR A 149 -2.67 -10.36 3.31
C TYR A 149 -2.34 -10.11 1.85
N THR A 150 -1.99 -11.16 1.12
CA THR A 150 -1.86 -11.10 -0.32
C THR A 150 -3.25 -11.30 -0.95
N VAL A 151 -3.80 -10.24 -1.56
CA VAL A 151 -5.01 -10.35 -2.39
C VAL A 151 -4.63 -10.88 -3.77
N PHE A 152 -3.58 -10.30 -4.35
CA PHE A 152 -2.93 -10.79 -5.56
C PHE A 152 -1.45 -10.41 -5.56
N ALA A 153 -0.60 -11.28 -6.08
CA ALA A 153 0.81 -11.00 -6.35
C ALA A 153 1.31 -11.96 -7.43
N GLY A 154 1.54 -11.46 -8.63
CA GLY A 154 1.90 -12.31 -9.76
C GLY A 154 2.17 -11.48 -11.01
N GLY A 155 2.91 -12.06 -11.96
CA GLY A 155 3.40 -11.27 -13.09
C GLY A 155 4.23 -10.10 -12.58
N ASP A 156 3.78 -8.88 -12.84
CA ASP A 156 4.44 -7.62 -12.52
C ASP A 156 3.64 -6.69 -11.57
N ASP A 157 2.53 -7.16 -11.00
CA ASP A 157 1.67 -6.39 -10.11
C ASP A 157 1.52 -7.01 -8.71
N LEU A 158 1.04 -6.20 -7.77
CA LEU A 158 0.68 -6.64 -6.43
C LEU A 158 -0.49 -5.85 -5.87
N LEU A 159 -1.33 -6.54 -5.09
CA LEU A 159 -2.36 -5.96 -4.24
C LEU A 159 -2.31 -6.63 -2.85
N ILE A 160 -1.92 -5.85 -1.85
CA ILE A 160 -1.67 -6.31 -0.48
C ILE A 160 -2.48 -5.47 0.50
N VAL A 161 -3.02 -6.11 1.53
CA VAL A 161 -3.73 -5.44 2.63
C VAL A 161 -3.05 -5.78 3.95
N GLY A 162 -2.94 -4.84 4.87
CA GLY A 162 -2.28 -5.09 6.15
C GLY A 162 -2.49 -3.98 7.17
N SER A 163 -1.85 -4.14 8.33
CA SER A 163 -1.72 -3.06 9.31
C SER A 163 -0.95 -1.90 8.67
N TYR A 164 -1.43 -0.66 8.81
CA TYR A 164 -0.97 0.44 7.94
C TYR A 164 0.53 0.72 8.09
N ASP A 165 1.06 0.57 9.30
CA ASP A 165 2.46 0.78 9.65
C ASP A 165 3.38 -0.23 8.96
N GLN A 166 3.02 -1.52 8.99
CA GLN A 166 3.77 -2.57 8.29
C GLN A 166 3.66 -2.40 6.77
N MET A 167 2.53 -1.91 6.25
CA MET A 167 2.34 -1.71 4.81
C MET A 167 3.26 -0.63 4.25
N ILE A 168 3.48 0.46 4.99
CA ILE A 168 4.43 1.50 4.56
C ILE A 168 5.85 0.91 4.49
N GLU A 169 6.29 0.18 5.53
CA GLU A 169 7.62 -0.45 5.51
C GLU A 169 7.74 -1.56 4.46
N LEU A 170 6.66 -2.31 4.20
CA LEU A 170 6.63 -3.33 3.16
C LEU A 170 6.79 -2.70 1.77
N ALA A 171 6.15 -1.56 1.50
CA ALA A 171 6.31 -0.87 0.22
C ALA A 171 7.77 -0.42 0.00
N VAL A 172 8.41 0.16 1.03
CA VAL A 172 9.83 0.52 1.00
C VAL A 172 10.71 -0.70 0.73
N PHE A 173 10.44 -1.80 1.45
CA PHE A 173 11.18 -3.05 1.30
C PHE A 173 11.05 -3.63 -0.11
N VAL A 174 9.82 -3.75 -0.64
CA VAL A 174 9.57 -4.31 -1.97
C VAL A 174 10.27 -3.47 -3.05
N ARG A 175 10.18 -2.13 -2.97
CA ARG A 175 10.90 -1.25 -3.91
C ARG A 175 12.41 -1.48 -3.86
N GLN A 176 13.00 -1.50 -2.67
CA GLN A 176 14.45 -1.73 -2.52
C GLN A 176 14.89 -3.10 -3.06
N GLU A 177 14.14 -4.16 -2.76
CA GLU A 177 14.46 -5.50 -3.22
C GLU A 177 14.25 -5.66 -4.72
N PHE A 178 13.23 -5.02 -5.28
CA PHE A 178 12.99 -5.01 -6.73
C PHE A 178 14.15 -4.36 -7.48
N MET A 179 14.62 -3.20 -7.02
CA MET A 179 15.78 -2.52 -7.62
C MET A 179 17.06 -3.37 -7.54
N LYS A 180 17.27 -4.10 -6.45
CA LYS A 180 18.39 -5.06 -6.32
C LYS A 180 18.24 -6.29 -7.21
N PHE A 181 17.01 -6.76 -7.39
CA PHE A 181 16.70 -7.92 -8.21
C PHE A 181 16.95 -7.64 -9.69
N ILE A 182 16.47 -6.49 -10.19
CA ILE A 182 16.50 -6.19 -11.62
C ILE A 182 17.86 -5.70 -12.13
N LYS A 183 18.66 -5.04 -11.26
CA LYS A 183 20.02 -4.52 -11.56
C LYS A 183 20.15 -3.69 -12.85
N THR A 184 19.06 -3.11 -13.35
CA THR A 184 19.02 -2.16 -14.45
C THR A 184 18.29 -0.88 -14.01
N LYS A 185 18.55 0.23 -14.69
CA LYS A 185 17.85 1.50 -14.51
C LYS A 185 16.62 1.64 -15.42
N ASP A 186 16.39 0.67 -16.30
CA ASP A 186 15.30 0.74 -17.29
C ASP A 186 13.94 0.33 -16.72
N LEU A 187 13.96 -0.37 -15.59
CA LEU A 187 12.79 -0.84 -14.87
C LEU A 187 12.81 -0.28 -13.45
N SER A 188 11.64 0.16 -13.00
CA SER A 188 11.38 0.60 -11.63
C SER A 188 10.00 0.08 -11.20
N ILE A 189 9.52 0.47 -10.03
CA ILE A 189 8.20 0.05 -9.54
C ILE A 189 7.51 1.22 -8.85
N SER A 190 6.26 1.47 -9.24
CA SER A 190 5.45 2.56 -8.70
C SER A 190 4.34 2.03 -7.79
N PHE A 191 3.94 2.82 -6.80
CA PHE A 191 3.05 2.38 -5.71
C PHE A 191 1.93 3.38 -5.43
N GLY A 192 0.71 2.89 -5.29
CA GLY A 192 -0.42 3.61 -4.71
C GLY A 192 -0.82 2.99 -3.37
N ILE A 193 -0.82 3.78 -2.31
CA ILE A 193 -1.14 3.33 -0.94
C ILE A 193 -2.32 4.11 -0.38
N VAL A 194 -3.30 3.38 0.16
CA VAL A 194 -4.50 3.95 0.78
C VAL A 194 -4.61 3.47 2.21
N LEU A 195 -4.62 4.40 3.15
CA LEU A 195 -4.98 4.13 4.55
C LEU A 195 -6.49 4.25 4.72
N ALA A 196 -7.07 3.35 5.51
CA ALA A 196 -8.50 3.35 5.76
C ALA A 196 -8.86 2.71 7.11
N LYS A 197 -10.11 2.97 7.52
CA LYS A 197 -10.72 2.24 8.63
C LYS A 197 -10.95 0.78 8.20
N PRO A 198 -10.90 -0.18 9.13
CA PRO A 198 -11.11 -1.59 8.81
C PRO A 198 -12.51 -1.89 8.24
N SER A 199 -13.49 -1.05 8.55
CA SER A 199 -14.86 -1.16 8.03
C SER A 199 -15.03 -0.65 6.59
N THR A 200 -13.99 -0.07 5.98
CA THR A 200 -14.07 0.48 4.62
C THR A 200 -14.12 -0.66 3.59
N PRO A 201 -15.05 -0.66 2.61
CA PRO A 201 -15.18 -1.74 1.64
C PRO A 201 -13.90 -1.95 0.80
N ILE A 202 -13.46 -3.21 0.71
CA ILE A 202 -12.22 -3.57 -0.01
C ILE A 202 -12.24 -3.18 -1.50
N SER A 203 -13.41 -3.25 -2.15
CA SER A 203 -13.57 -2.84 -3.55
C SER A 203 -13.28 -1.35 -3.76
N PHE A 204 -13.72 -0.50 -2.82
CA PHE A 204 -13.44 0.93 -2.84
C PHE A 204 -11.95 1.20 -2.60
N LEU A 205 -11.32 0.47 -1.68
CA LEU A 205 -9.89 0.59 -1.40
C LEU A 205 -9.04 0.18 -2.62
N ALA A 206 -9.36 -0.95 -3.26
CA ALA A 206 -8.66 -1.41 -4.46
C ALA A 206 -8.73 -0.38 -5.61
N GLN A 207 -9.92 0.17 -5.86
CA GLN A 207 -10.10 1.23 -6.87
C GLN A 207 -9.38 2.53 -6.51
N THR A 208 -9.34 2.88 -5.22
CA THR A 208 -8.66 4.09 -4.78
C THR A 208 -7.13 3.91 -4.84
N SER A 209 -6.60 2.75 -4.48
CA SER A 209 -5.17 2.44 -4.62
C SER A 209 -4.74 2.41 -6.09
N GLU A 210 -5.60 1.98 -7.00
CA GLU A 210 -5.36 2.09 -8.45
C GLU A 210 -5.15 3.54 -8.89
N LYS A 211 -6.06 4.45 -8.52
CA LYS A 211 -5.95 5.87 -8.87
C LYS A 211 -4.66 6.51 -8.33
N TRP A 212 -4.24 6.11 -7.14
CA TRP A 212 -2.97 6.55 -6.58
C TRP A 212 -1.76 5.95 -7.32
N LEU A 213 -1.83 4.69 -7.73
CA LEU A 213 -0.80 4.08 -8.57
C LEU A 213 -0.70 4.79 -9.93
N GLU A 214 -1.84 5.11 -10.57
CA GLU A 214 -1.89 5.92 -11.79
C GLU A 214 -1.21 7.28 -11.57
N SER A 215 -1.53 7.97 -10.48
CA SER A 215 -0.90 9.25 -10.11
C SER A 215 0.63 9.12 -9.96
N SER A 216 1.11 8.01 -9.41
CA SER A 216 2.55 7.72 -9.34
C SER A 216 3.16 7.51 -10.72
N LYS A 217 2.47 6.79 -11.62
CA LYS A 217 2.94 6.52 -12.98
C LYS A 217 2.92 7.76 -13.88
N GLU A 218 2.14 8.79 -13.55
CA GLU A 218 2.14 10.08 -14.24
C GLU A 218 3.37 10.93 -13.93
N MET A 219 4.10 10.65 -12.84
CA MET A 219 5.35 11.32 -12.53
C MET A 219 6.38 11.06 -13.63
N SER A 220 7.06 12.10 -14.09
CA SER A 220 8.10 11.98 -15.12
C SER A 220 9.17 10.98 -14.70
N GLY A 221 9.36 9.92 -15.49
CA GLY A 221 10.28 8.82 -15.20
C GLY A 221 9.80 7.84 -14.11
N LYS A 222 8.53 7.88 -13.69
CA LYS A 222 7.88 6.91 -12.78
C LYS A 222 8.62 6.70 -11.45
N ASP A 223 8.91 5.49 -10.97
CA ASP A 223 9.60 5.23 -9.70
C ASP A 223 9.08 6.14 -8.56
N ALA A 224 7.76 6.08 -8.35
CA ALA A 224 7.06 7.00 -7.48
C ALA A 224 6.13 6.28 -6.51
N ILE A 225 5.81 7.00 -5.44
CA ILE A 225 4.87 6.58 -4.41
C ILE A 225 3.81 7.65 -4.22
N SER A 226 2.56 7.22 -4.14
CA SER A 226 1.42 8.02 -3.77
C SER A 226 0.83 7.54 -2.46
N ILE A 227 0.85 8.40 -1.43
CA ILE A 227 0.32 8.12 -0.09
C ILE A 227 -0.02 9.45 0.61
N PHE A 228 -0.95 9.43 1.56
CA PHE A 228 -1.35 10.61 2.34
C PHE A 228 -1.86 11.81 1.51
N GLY A 229 -2.41 11.52 0.33
CA GLY A 229 -2.93 12.54 -0.58
C GLY A 229 -1.87 13.25 -1.42
N GLU A 230 -0.63 12.76 -1.42
CA GLU A 230 0.47 13.33 -2.19
C GLU A 230 1.16 12.26 -3.03
N THR A 231 1.90 12.72 -4.05
CA THR A 231 2.72 11.88 -4.92
C THR A 231 4.14 12.45 -4.99
N ALA A 232 5.13 11.58 -4.82
CA ALA A 232 6.54 11.94 -4.90
C ALA A 232 7.41 10.81 -5.47
N LYS A 233 8.62 11.16 -5.92
CA LYS A 233 9.64 10.18 -6.29
C LYS A 233 10.10 9.41 -5.07
N TRP A 234 10.35 8.10 -5.24
CA TRP A 234 10.77 7.24 -4.14
C TRP A 234 12.01 7.76 -3.40
N ASP A 235 13.08 8.10 -4.12
CA ASP A 235 14.33 8.56 -3.50
C ASP A 235 14.16 9.89 -2.76
N SER A 236 13.37 10.81 -3.32
CA SER A 236 13.04 12.10 -2.69
C SER A 236 12.25 11.88 -1.38
N TYR A 237 11.19 11.05 -1.45
CA TYR A 237 10.37 10.70 -0.30
C TYR A 237 11.19 10.02 0.80
N LEU A 238 12.02 9.02 0.47
CA LEU A 238 12.83 8.30 1.44
C LEU A 238 13.87 9.21 2.13
N ASN A 239 14.51 10.10 1.37
CA ASN A 239 15.44 11.08 1.92
C ASN A 239 14.75 11.99 2.94
N VAL A 240 13.65 12.66 2.56
CA VAL A 240 12.91 13.57 3.45
C VAL A 240 12.30 12.82 4.64
N ARG A 241 11.75 11.62 4.42
CA ARG A 241 11.20 10.75 5.48
C ARG A 241 12.25 10.43 6.54
N SER A 242 13.47 10.07 6.14
CA SER A 242 14.56 9.78 7.08
C SER A 242 14.96 11.03 7.89
N GLN A 243 15.18 12.17 7.23
CA GLN A 243 15.54 13.42 7.89
C GLN A 243 14.49 13.85 8.94
N ILE A 244 13.21 13.83 8.57
CA ILE A 244 12.14 14.23 9.50
C ILE A 244 12.01 13.22 10.64
N SER A 245 12.03 11.91 10.35
CA SER A 245 11.90 10.87 11.37
C SER A 245 13.03 10.92 12.40
N ASP A 246 14.27 11.06 11.93
CA ASP A 246 15.47 11.06 12.79
C ASP A 246 15.50 12.31 13.67
N GLU A 247 15.29 13.49 13.09
CA GLU A 247 15.31 14.74 13.86
C GLU A 247 14.11 14.86 14.82
N PHE A 248 12.91 14.42 14.41
CA PHE A 248 11.75 14.45 15.31
C PHE A 248 11.92 13.51 16.49
N THR A 249 12.58 12.36 16.27
CA THR A 249 12.92 11.43 17.35
C THR A 249 14.02 12.01 18.25
N LYS A 250 15.09 12.55 17.67
CA LYS A 250 16.21 13.18 18.39
C LYS A 250 15.75 14.31 19.30
N PHE A 251 14.87 15.18 18.81
CA PHE A 251 14.33 16.32 19.57
C PHE A 251 13.03 16.01 20.33
N ASN A 252 12.59 14.75 20.34
CA ASN A 252 11.37 14.29 20.98
C ASN A 252 10.13 15.16 20.67
N ILE A 253 9.91 15.45 19.39
CA ILE A 253 8.81 16.32 18.96
C ILE A 253 7.48 15.60 19.17
N ASP A 254 6.72 16.01 20.19
CA ASP A 254 5.46 15.39 20.59
C ASP A 254 4.24 16.33 20.57
N ASN A 255 4.47 17.63 20.46
CA ASN A 255 3.42 18.64 20.45
C ASN A 255 2.52 18.48 19.22
N THR A 256 1.34 17.92 19.47
CA THR A 256 0.37 17.60 18.43
C THR A 256 -0.09 18.84 17.66
N ALA A 257 -0.33 19.96 18.33
CA ALA A 257 -0.75 21.20 17.68
C ALA A 257 0.34 21.74 16.73
N PHE A 258 1.61 21.62 17.13
CA PHE A 258 2.75 21.98 16.29
C PHE A 258 2.83 21.08 15.05
N LEU A 259 2.68 19.76 15.19
CA LEU A 259 2.70 18.82 14.06
C LEU A 259 1.60 19.12 13.03
N TYR A 260 0.36 19.36 13.46
CA TYR A 260 -0.71 19.78 12.55
C TYR A 260 -0.44 21.13 11.91
N ARG A 261 0.18 22.06 12.63
CA ARG A 261 0.60 23.34 12.07
C ARG A 261 1.65 23.15 10.97
N LEU A 262 2.59 22.21 11.12
CA LEU A 262 3.56 21.90 10.05
C LEU A 262 2.87 21.39 8.77
N LEU A 263 1.80 20.59 8.88
CA LEU A 263 1.02 20.15 7.72
C LEU A 263 0.39 21.34 6.97
N GLU A 264 -0.16 22.32 7.69
CA GLU A 264 -0.68 23.56 7.09
C GLU A 264 0.43 24.35 6.39
N LEU A 265 1.62 24.42 7.00
CA LEU A 265 2.76 25.11 6.40
C LEU A 265 3.27 24.41 5.13
N CYS A 266 3.23 23.08 5.08
CA CYS A 266 3.51 22.33 3.85
C CYS A 266 2.50 22.69 2.75
N GLU A 267 1.21 22.78 3.08
CA GLU A 267 0.16 23.21 2.12
C GLU A 267 0.35 24.64 1.64
N MET A 268 0.74 25.56 2.54
CA MET A 268 1.09 26.93 2.15
C MET A 268 2.29 26.92 1.20
N SER A 269 3.37 26.20 1.54
CA SER A 269 4.58 26.11 0.69
C SER A 269 4.27 25.60 -0.72
N LYS A 270 3.44 24.56 -0.84
CA LYS A 270 2.98 24.04 -2.15
C LYS A 270 2.29 25.09 -3.03
N LYS A 271 1.58 26.04 -2.42
CA LYS A 271 0.68 26.98 -3.08
C LYS A 271 1.24 28.41 -3.13
N VAL A 272 2.56 28.58 -2.95
CA VAL A 272 3.21 29.89 -3.03
C VAL A 272 2.99 30.56 -4.39
N CYS A 273 2.99 29.78 -5.48
CA CYS A 273 2.72 30.28 -6.82
C CYS A 273 1.24 30.62 -7.07
N GLU A 274 0.32 30.14 -6.23
CA GLU A 274 -1.13 30.35 -6.37
C GLU A 274 -1.63 31.57 -5.58
N ASP A 275 -1.10 31.80 -4.38
CA ASP A 275 -1.46 32.94 -3.52
C ASP A 275 -0.22 33.50 -2.81
N VAL A 276 0.06 34.79 -3.03
CA VAL A 276 1.17 35.52 -2.41
C VAL A 276 1.14 35.44 -0.88
N LYS A 277 -0.04 35.34 -0.25
CA LYS A 277 -0.15 35.16 1.21
C LYS A 277 0.55 33.90 1.72
N ASN A 278 0.71 32.89 0.87
CA ASN A 278 1.40 31.67 1.23
C ASN A 278 2.90 31.88 1.47
N THR A 279 3.51 32.94 0.92
CA THR A 279 4.92 33.31 1.22
C THR A 279 5.19 33.53 2.71
N MET A 280 4.14 33.80 3.51
CA MET A 280 4.24 33.93 4.96
C MET A 280 4.56 32.62 5.69
N TRP A 281 4.58 31.46 5.01
CA TRP A 281 4.81 30.16 5.65
C TRP A 281 6.14 30.11 6.42
N LYS A 282 7.21 30.73 5.90
CA LYS A 282 8.52 30.78 6.59
C LYS A 282 8.46 31.55 7.91
N SER A 283 7.82 32.72 7.90
CA SER A 283 7.63 33.53 9.10
C SER A 283 6.74 32.82 10.12
N LYS A 284 5.67 32.15 9.65
CA LYS A 284 4.78 31.35 10.50
C LYS A 284 5.48 30.11 11.08
N LEU A 285 6.36 29.47 10.32
CA LEU A 285 7.20 28.36 10.80
C LEU A 285 8.08 28.84 11.95
N SER A 286 8.84 29.91 11.73
CA SER A 286 9.75 30.47 12.74
C SER A 286 9.03 30.86 14.03
N TYR A 287 7.87 31.52 13.91
CA TYR A 287 7.03 31.87 15.05
C TYR A 287 6.48 30.64 15.78
N SER A 288 5.91 29.69 15.04
CA SER A 288 5.37 28.46 15.63
C SER A 288 6.46 27.62 16.29
N PHE A 289 7.66 27.57 15.70
CA PHE A 289 8.80 26.84 16.25
C PHE A 289 9.24 27.45 17.58
N THR A 290 9.54 28.75 17.60
CA THR A 290 9.99 29.48 18.80
C THR A 290 8.99 29.40 19.95
N ARG A 291 7.69 29.38 19.64
CA ARG A 291 6.63 29.28 20.66
C ARG A 291 6.53 27.89 21.29
N ASN A 292 6.78 26.83 20.51
CA ASN A 292 6.58 25.44 20.96
C ASN A 292 7.88 24.77 21.40
N MET A 293 9.04 25.26 20.96
CA MET A 293 10.37 24.72 21.27
C MET A 293 11.12 25.70 22.17
N GLN A 294 11.47 25.27 23.38
CA GLN A 294 12.35 26.02 24.28
C GLN A 294 13.74 25.37 24.23
N GLY A 295 14.75 26.02 23.64
CA GLY A 295 16.09 25.42 23.56
C GLY A 295 17.13 26.21 22.77
N GLY A 296 18.41 25.86 22.98
CA GLY A 296 19.62 26.52 22.42
C GLY A 296 20.01 26.09 21.00
N GLY A 297 21.32 26.10 20.68
CA GLY A 297 21.85 26.00 19.31
C GLY A 297 21.37 24.80 18.48
N GLU A 298 21.20 23.63 19.07
CA GLU A 298 20.73 22.42 18.36
C GLU A 298 19.28 22.56 17.83
N MET A 299 18.42 23.33 18.52
CA MET A 299 17.05 23.59 18.05
C MET A 299 17.04 24.48 16.79
N ASN A 300 18.07 25.28 16.56
CA ASN A 300 18.20 26.03 15.31
C ASN A 300 18.48 25.11 14.12
N GLU A 301 19.18 24.00 14.33
CA GLU A 301 19.43 23.01 13.26
C GLU A 301 18.12 22.38 12.79
N LEU A 302 17.24 22.02 13.73
CA LEU A 302 15.90 21.50 13.39
C LEU A 302 15.07 22.51 12.59
N LEU A 303 15.08 23.78 13.00
CA LEU A 303 14.35 24.83 12.27
C LEU A 303 14.89 25.02 10.85
N LEU A 304 16.22 25.01 10.69
CA LEU A 304 16.87 25.12 9.38
C LEU A 304 16.55 23.91 8.50
N MET A 305 16.60 22.69 9.06
CA MET A 305 16.19 21.47 8.37
C MET A 305 14.74 21.56 7.91
N LEU A 306 13.81 21.89 8.82
CA LEU A 306 12.38 22.04 8.52
C LEU A 306 12.11 23.08 7.42
N ASN A 307 12.80 24.22 7.48
CA ASN A 307 12.69 25.23 6.44
C ASN A 307 13.16 24.68 5.08
N ASN A 308 14.31 24.01 5.04
CA ASN A 308 14.87 23.45 3.82
C ASN A 308 13.97 22.35 3.19
N VAL A 309 13.48 21.40 3.99
CA VAL A 309 12.63 20.31 3.46
C VAL A 309 11.24 20.80 3.06
N ILE A 310 10.64 21.75 3.80
CA ILE A 310 9.32 22.31 3.43
C ILE A 310 9.43 23.21 2.21
N GLU A 311 10.54 23.92 2.01
CA GLU A 311 10.75 24.76 0.83
C GLU A 311 10.92 23.92 -0.43
N ASN A 312 11.81 22.93 -0.39
CA ASN A 312 12.21 22.18 -1.58
C ASN A 312 11.33 20.95 -1.85
N ASN A 313 10.76 20.35 -0.80
CA ASN A 313 10.02 19.10 -0.86
C ASN A 313 8.77 19.13 0.03
N PRO A 314 7.83 20.07 -0.18
CA PRO A 314 6.69 20.23 0.70
C PRO A 314 5.71 19.04 0.67
N LYS A 315 5.62 18.32 -0.46
CA LYS A 315 4.79 17.11 -0.59
C LYS A 315 5.36 15.97 0.24
N GLU A 316 6.64 15.69 0.08
CA GLU A 316 7.37 14.67 0.82
C GLU A 316 7.39 14.98 2.33
N SER A 317 7.57 16.25 2.68
CA SER A 317 7.51 16.73 4.06
C SER A 317 6.14 16.44 4.68
N LYS A 318 5.06 16.76 3.96
CA LYS A 318 3.70 16.43 4.39
C LYS A 318 3.51 14.93 4.57
N MET A 319 3.98 14.11 3.63
CA MET A 319 3.87 12.65 3.72
C MET A 319 4.58 12.10 4.97
N ALA A 320 5.82 12.55 5.23
CA ALA A 320 6.62 12.12 6.38
C ALA A 320 6.02 12.59 7.71
N ILE A 321 5.54 13.83 7.79
CA ILE A 321 4.88 14.36 9.00
C ILE A 321 3.57 13.63 9.26
N CYS A 322 2.76 13.35 8.22
CA CYS A 322 1.55 12.53 8.36
C CYS A 322 1.88 11.17 8.96
N GLU A 323 2.87 10.47 8.40
CA GLU A 323 3.31 9.17 8.89
C GLU A 323 3.71 9.22 10.37
N TYR A 324 4.51 10.23 10.75
CA TYR A 324 4.94 10.44 12.12
C TYR A 324 3.76 10.67 13.08
N ILE A 325 2.76 11.46 12.67
CA ILE A 325 1.54 11.69 13.45
C ILE A 325 0.76 10.39 13.64
N TYR A 326 0.56 9.61 12.57
CA TYR A 326 -0.20 8.34 12.63
C TYR A 326 0.47 7.34 13.57
N LYS A 327 1.79 7.17 13.48
CA LYS A 327 2.57 6.25 14.33
C LYS A 327 2.53 6.59 15.82
N ARG A 328 2.13 7.82 16.17
CA ARG A 328 2.07 8.33 17.57
C ARG A 328 0.66 8.41 18.14
N ARG A 329 -0.38 8.28 17.32
CA ARG A 329 -1.76 8.30 17.78
C ARG A 329 -2.08 6.98 18.49
N GLU A 330 -1.73 6.85 19.76
CA GLU A 330 -2.31 5.80 20.60
C GLU A 330 -3.75 6.20 20.98
N ARG A 331 -4.67 5.25 20.93
CA ARG A 331 -6.05 5.40 21.41
C ARG A 331 -6.28 4.56 22.64
#